data_AF-Q01BY2-F1
#
_entry.id   AF-Q01BY2-F1
#
_cell.length_a   1.000
_cell.length_b   1.000
_cell.length_c   1.000
_cell.angle_alpha   90.00
_cell.angle_beta   90.00
_cell.angle_gamma   90.00
#
_symmetry.space_group_name_H-M   'P 1'
#
loop_
_entity.id
_entity.type
_entity.pdbx_description
1 polymer ?
#
loop_
_entity_poly.entity_id
_entity_poly.type
_entity_poly.pdbx_seq_one_letter_code
_entity_poly.pdbx_strand_id
1 'polypeptide(L)'
;MLDVESTALAKRALGTYFAVVCAVSIASHRAFAGKFARGHRLAGLAHLGVLAARASALATDEDATRGAVWDAVMFATGMTATLTAYRDFAKAREHVERRERASGTLHRDAAVTGSEMLEHAFYHLVNGFQIAYVWVSGTQAFKTARLETRMVICLAATSVWFAREKFPTNSFSKNYKSGTFVDLETVMYRVKKYQYVLYKTVLLHGLNVSLAIAPRAELADMFEWRMYWLLLNAAYVFEFFLQTLVRRRYIPQWTMLALNQALMVISTAAVIPVVTECVLPSAALVAFVLNFLNRRREVFNVAVALVVSSLVV
;
A
#
# COMPACT_ATOMS: atom_id res chain seq x y z
N MET A 1 -18.22 0.29 11.37
CA MET A 1 -17.60 0.71 12.63
C MET A 1 -17.37 -0.50 13.50
N LEU A 2 -16.12 -0.71 13.90
CA LEU A 2 -15.76 -1.65 14.95
C LEU A 2 -16.43 -1.23 16.27
N ASP A 3 -16.86 -2.21 17.07
CA ASP A 3 -17.24 -1.93 18.45
C ASP A 3 -16.03 -1.48 19.28
N VAL A 4 -16.29 -1.03 20.51
CA VAL A 4 -15.26 -0.47 21.40
C VAL A 4 -14.17 -1.50 21.70
N GLU A 5 -14.55 -2.77 21.91
CA GLU A 5 -13.62 -3.85 22.21
C GLU A 5 -12.72 -4.19 21.02
N SER A 6 -13.30 -4.27 19.83
CA SER A 6 -12.61 -4.52 18.57
C SER A 6 -11.67 -3.37 18.21
N THR A 7 -12.06 -2.13 18.46
CA THR A 7 -11.22 -0.94 18.27
C THR A 7 -10.02 -0.97 19.23
N ALA A 8 -10.24 -1.31 20.50
CA ALA A 8 -9.16 -1.44 21.48
C ALA A 8 -8.18 -2.57 21.10
N LEU A 9 -8.69 -3.71 20.64
CA LEU A 9 -7.86 -4.81 20.16
C LEU A 9 -7.03 -4.41 18.93
N ALA A 10 -7.63 -3.71 17.96
CA ALA A 10 -6.95 -3.22 16.77
C ALA A 10 -5.81 -2.23 17.13
N LYS A 11 -6.05 -1.28 18.05
CA LYS A 11 -5.02 -0.37 18.57
C LYS A 11 -3.85 -1.13 19.22
N ARG A 12 -4.13 -2.14 20.04
CA ARG A 12 -3.09 -2.98 20.68
C ARG A 12 -2.30 -3.78 19.65
N ALA A 13 -2.97 -4.36 18.66
CA ALA A 13 -2.32 -5.11 17.59
C ALA A 13 -1.39 -4.21 16.76
N LEU A 14 -1.85 -3.01 16.39
CA LEU A 14 -1.06 -2.00 15.70
C LEU A 14 0.17 -1.57 16.52
N GLY A 15 -0.03 -1.21 17.78
CA GLY A 15 1.05 -0.80 18.68
C GLY A 15 2.08 -1.91 18.88
N THR A 16 1.63 -3.15 19.07
CA THR A 16 2.51 -4.32 19.21
C THR A 16 3.31 -4.56 17.94
N TYR A 17 2.68 -4.48 16.77
CA TYR A 17 3.36 -4.65 15.49
C TYR A 17 4.52 -3.65 15.34
N PHE A 18 4.26 -2.35 15.55
CA PHE A 18 5.30 -1.33 15.44
C PHE A 18 6.36 -1.41 16.54
N ALA A 19 6.01 -1.84 17.76
CA ALA A 19 6.98 -2.11 18.81
C ALA A 19 7.97 -3.21 18.40
N VAL A 20 7.47 -4.31 17.80
CA VAL A 20 8.34 -5.39 17.30
C VAL A 20 9.20 -4.92 16.13
N VAL A 21 8.64 -4.16 15.19
CA VAL A 21 9.43 -3.59 14.07
C VAL A 21 10.56 -2.69 14.58
N CYS A 22 10.28 -1.84 15.58
CA CYS A 22 11.29 -1.01 16.22
C CYS A 22 12.35 -1.85 16.94
N ALA A 23 11.94 -2.88 17.69
CA ALA A 23 12.86 -3.78 18.38
C ALA A 23 13.81 -4.50 17.40
N VAL A 24 13.27 -5.02 16.29
CA VAL A 24 14.06 -5.64 15.20
C VAL A 24 15.02 -4.64 14.57
N SER A 25 14.57 -3.40 14.36
CA SER A 25 15.40 -2.33 13.78
C SER A 25 16.55 -1.93 14.71
N ILE A 26 16.30 -1.85 16.03
CA ILE A 26 17.31 -1.56 17.06
C ILE A 26 18.32 -2.71 17.16
N ALA A 27 17.84 -3.96 17.23
CA ALA A 27 18.70 -5.14 17.22
C ALA A 27 19.59 -5.17 15.95
N SER A 28 19.07 -4.66 14.84
CA SER A 28 19.76 -4.55 13.55
C SER A 28 20.44 -3.19 13.32
N HIS A 29 20.74 -2.40 14.37
CA HIS A 29 21.28 -1.03 14.23
C HIS A 29 22.53 -0.94 13.33
N ARG A 30 23.36 -1.98 13.30
CA ARG A 30 24.55 -2.07 12.42
C ARG A 30 24.20 -1.92 10.93
N ALA A 31 23.00 -2.35 10.53
CA ALA A 31 22.49 -2.16 9.18
C ALA A 31 22.36 -0.68 8.79
N PHE A 32 22.21 0.23 9.76
CA PHE A 32 22.06 1.66 9.54
C PHE A 32 23.39 2.44 9.61
N ALA A 33 24.42 1.90 10.27
CA ALA A 33 25.68 2.62 10.54
C ALA A 33 26.70 2.67 9.38
N GLY A 34 26.56 1.81 8.37
CA GLY A 34 27.48 1.76 7.22
C GLY A 34 27.39 2.95 6.25
N LYS A 35 28.51 3.23 5.56
CA LYS A 35 28.69 4.37 4.63
C LYS A 35 27.95 4.21 3.29
N PHE A 36 27.81 2.98 2.78
CA PHE A 36 27.13 2.71 1.50
C PHE A 36 25.60 2.87 1.63
N ALA A 37 24.96 3.53 0.66
CA ALA A 37 23.52 3.83 0.66
C ALA A 37 23.05 4.65 1.88
N ARG A 38 23.89 5.57 2.37
CA ARG A 38 23.58 6.41 3.54
C ARG A 38 22.32 7.25 3.34
N GLY A 39 22.10 7.77 2.13
CA GLY A 39 20.91 8.55 1.80
C GLY A 39 19.64 7.74 2.00
N HIS A 40 19.58 6.55 1.42
CA HIS A 40 18.45 5.64 1.63
C HIS A 40 18.24 5.25 3.10
N ARG A 41 19.30 4.96 3.85
CA ARG A 41 19.18 4.58 5.27
C ARG A 41 18.57 5.70 6.11
N LEU A 42 19.01 6.94 5.89
CA LEU A 42 18.46 8.10 6.59
C LEU A 42 17.00 8.34 6.21
N ALA A 43 16.66 8.23 4.92
CA ALA A 43 15.27 8.34 4.46
C ALA A 43 14.38 7.22 5.04
N GLY A 44 14.88 5.99 5.10
CA GLY A 44 14.20 4.85 5.71
C GLY A 44 13.99 5.01 7.22
N LEU A 45 14.99 5.48 7.95
CA LEU A 45 14.87 5.79 9.38
C LEU A 45 13.86 6.90 9.64
N ALA A 46 13.89 7.97 8.84
CA ALA A 46 12.93 9.06 8.93
C ALA A 46 11.51 8.55 8.68
N HIS A 47 11.30 7.73 7.64
CA HIS A 47 10.00 7.14 7.34
C HIS A 47 9.51 6.19 8.44
N LEU A 48 10.39 5.32 8.98
CA LEU A 48 10.07 4.46 10.12
C LEU A 48 9.63 5.30 11.34
N GLY A 49 10.33 6.41 11.61
CA GLY A 49 9.95 7.36 12.66
C GLY A 49 8.54 7.95 12.44
N VAL A 50 8.21 8.34 11.20
CA VAL A 50 6.87 8.82 10.84
C VAL A 50 5.82 7.74 11.04
N LEU A 51 6.06 6.51 10.59
CA LEU A 51 5.11 5.40 10.74
C LEU A 51 4.86 5.08 12.23
N ALA A 52 5.93 5.02 13.04
CA ALA A 52 5.82 4.77 14.48
C ALA A 52 5.10 5.90 15.21
N ALA A 53 5.41 7.17 14.88
CA ALA A 53 4.72 8.32 15.43
C ALA A 53 3.22 8.31 15.07
N ARG A 54 2.89 7.99 13.82
CA ARG A 54 1.49 7.89 13.37
C ARG A 54 0.76 6.74 14.04
N ALA A 55 1.40 5.58 14.21
CA ALA A 55 0.84 4.45 14.95
C ALA A 55 0.53 4.84 16.40
N SER A 56 1.44 5.57 17.06
CA SER A 56 1.24 6.09 18.41
C SER A 56 0.07 7.07 18.46
N ALA A 57 0.00 8.03 17.53
CA ALA A 57 -1.08 9.01 17.48
C ALA A 57 -2.47 8.35 17.29
N LEU A 58 -2.54 7.28 16.49
CA LEU A 58 -3.78 6.49 16.32
C LEU A 58 -4.14 5.68 17.57
N ALA A 59 -3.15 5.27 18.36
CA ALA A 59 -3.39 4.57 19.62
C ALA A 59 -3.93 5.51 20.70
N THR A 60 -3.59 6.80 20.64
CA THR A 60 -3.98 7.84 21.62
C THR A 60 -5.14 8.73 21.18
N ASP A 61 -5.83 8.38 20.08
CA ASP A 61 -6.98 9.12 19.53
C ASP A 61 -6.72 10.61 19.22
N GLU A 62 -5.53 10.93 18.69
CA GLU A 62 -5.19 12.33 18.36
C GLU A 62 -5.99 12.89 17.16
N ASP A 63 -6.27 14.19 17.23
CA ASP A 63 -7.27 14.95 16.47
C ASP A 63 -7.28 14.72 14.95
N ALA A 64 -8.49 14.56 14.41
CA ALA A 64 -8.76 14.27 13.01
C ALA A 64 -8.28 15.36 12.04
N THR A 65 -8.22 16.61 12.51
CA THR A 65 -7.76 17.77 11.75
C THR A 65 -6.30 17.66 11.26
N ARG A 66 -5.47 16.83 11.90
CA ARG A 66 -4.08 16.58 11.48
C ARG A 66 -3.94 15.40 10.50
N GLY A 67 -5.02 14.70 10.17
CA GLY A 67 -5.00 13.49 9.35
C GLY A 67 -4.35 13.71 7.98
N ALA A 68 -4.77 14.75 7.25
CA ALA A 68 -4.25 15.05 5.92
C ALA A 68 -2.74 15.37 5.93
N VAL A 69 -2.25 16.03 6.98
CA VAL A 69 -0.83 16.31 7.16
C VAL A 69 -0.06 15.02 7.36
N TRP A 70 -0.55 14.13 8.23
CA TRP A 70 0.06 12.82 8.44
C TRP A 70 0.13 12.01 7.14
N ASP A 71 -0.95 12.00 6.36
CA ASP A 71 -1.01 11.27 5.10
C ASP A 71 -0.03 11.83 4.06
N ALA A 72 0.09 13.16 3.97
CA ALA A 72 1.05 13.83 3.10
C ALA A 72 2.51 13.54 3.53
N VAL A 73 2.80 13.57 4.83
CA VAL A 73 4.14 13.28 5.37
C VAL A 73 4.50 11.81 5.16
N MET A 74 3.57 10.87 5.37
CA MET A 74 3.78 9.44 5.08
C MET A 74 4.07 9.21 3.60
N PHE A 75 3.27 9.82 2.71
CA PHE A 75 3.51 9.76 1.26
C PHE A 75 4.89 10.31 0.89
N ALA A 76 5.24 11.51 1.35
CA ALA A 76 6.49 12.18 1.00
C ALA A 76 7.72 11.40 1.50
N THR A 77 7.67 10.93 2.76
CA THR A 77 8.79 10.17 3.34
C THR A 77 8.90 8.77 2.75
N GLY A 78 7.79 8.08 2.48
CA GLY A 78 7.78 6.76 1.82
C GLY A 78 8.29 6.82 0.38
N MET A 79 7.86 7.84 -0.37
CA MET A 79 8.37 8.12 -1.71
C MET A 79 9.87 8.41 -1.69
N THR A 80 10.32 9.26 -0.76
CA THR A 80 11.74 9.61 -0.62
C THR A 80 12.57 8.38 -0.27
N ALA A 81 12.11 7.54 0.67
CA ALA A 81 12.76 6.29 1.02
C ALA A 81 12.89 5.37 -0.20
N THR A 82 11.84 5.23 -1.01
CA THR A 82 11.83 4.38 -2.21
C THR A 82 12.75 4.92 -3.32
N LEU A 83 12.70 6.22 -3.63
CA LEU A 83 13.51 6.82 -4.69
C LEU A 83 15.00 6.87 -4.33
N THR A 84 15.32 7.15 -3.07
CA THR A 84 16.71 7.06 -2.59
C THR A 84 17.22 5.62 -2.62
N ALA A 85 16.35 4.64 -2.36
CA ALA A 85 16.69 3.23 -2.52
C ALA A 85 17.03 2.91 -3.98
N TYR A 86 16.20 3.35 -4.94
CA TYR A 86 16.47 3.19 -6.36
C TYR A 86 17.82 3.80 -6.73
N ARG A 87 18.07 5.05 -6.34
CA ARG A 87 19.33 5.75 -6.65
C ARG A 87 20.55 5.02 -6.10
N ASP A 88 20.46 4.55 -4.85
CA ASP A 88 21.61 4.01 -4.11
C ASP A 88 21.84 2.51 -4.42
N PHE A 89 20.80 1.72 -4.72
CA PHE A 89 20.90 0.28 -4.97
C PHE A 89 20.80 -0.13 -6.44
N ALA A 90 20.01 0.54 -7.28
CA ALA A 90 19.88 0.19 -8.69
C ALA A 90 21.20 0.43 -9.44
N LYS A 91 21.84 1.58 -9.19
CA LYS A 91 23.16 1.92 -9.76
C LYS A 91 24.26 0.94 -9.35
N ALA A 92 24.15 0.33 -8.17
CA ALA A 92 25.13 -0.65 -7.69
C ALA A 92 24.92 -2.06 -8.26
N ARG A 93 23.81 -2.32 -8.96
CA ARG A 93 23.39 -3.67 -9.38
C ARG A 93 22.93 -3.77 -10.84
N GLU A 94 23.25 -2.78 -11.67
CA GLU A 94 22.89 -2.72 -13.09
C GLU A 94 23.31 -3.99 -13.88
N HIS A 95 24.37 -4.68 -13.46
CA HIS A 95 24.82 -5.94 -14.07
C HIS A 95 24.00 -7.19 -13.67
N VAL A 96 23.24 -7.16 -12.58
CA VAL A 96 22.41 -8.29 -12.09
C VAL A 96 20.97 -8.20 -12.61
N GLU A 97 20.50 -7.01 -12.99
CA GLU A 97 19.10 -6.74 -13.38
C GLU A 97 18.63 -7.42 -14.68
N ARG A 98 19.52 -7.94 -15.53
CA ARG A 98 19.11 -8.53 -16.82
C ARG A 98 18.45 -9.91 -16.72
N ARG A 99 18.51 -10.61 -15.58
CA ARG A 99 18.01 -12.01 -15.45
C ARG A 99 16.76 -12.20 -14.58
N GLU A 100 16.44 -11.33 -13.63
CA GLU A 100 15.38 -11.56 -12.64
C GLU A 100 14.36 -10.40 -12.60
N ARG A 101 13.24 -10.53 -13.33
CA ARG A 101 12.11 -9.58 -13.33
C ARG A 101 10.88 -10.17 -12.67
N ALA A 102 10.95 -10.45 -11.37
CA ALA A 102 9.84 -10.91 -10.55
C ALA A 102 9.50 -9.85 -9.50
N SER A 103 8.24 -9.76 -9.05
CA SER A 103 7.79 -8.71 -8.11
C SER A 103 7.69 -9.24 -6.70
N GLY A 104 8.26 -8.53 -5.73
CA GLY A 104 7.99 -8.74 -4.31
C GLY A 104 8.42 -10.12 -3.83
N THR A 105 9.63 -10.51 -4.22
CA THR A 105 10.27 -11.78 -3.88
C THR A 105 10.63 -11.83 -2.40
N LEU A 106 10.12 -12.85 -1.70
CA LEU A 106 10.39 -13.18 -0.31
C LEU A 106 11.59 -14.13 -0.18
N HIS A 107 12.16 -14.65 -1.27
CA HIS A 107 13.22 -15.67 -1.18
C HIS A 107 14.50 -15.10 -0.54
N ARG A 108 15.17 -15.91 0.28
CA ARG A 108 16.35 -15.51 1.08
C ARG A 108 17.49 -14.90 0.25
N ASP A 109 17.70 -15.42 -0.94
CA ASP A 109 18.81 -15.00 -1.83
C ASP A 109 18.44 -13.86 -2.78
N ALA A 110 17.15 -13.49 -2.82
CA ALA A 110 16.68 -12.53 -3.79
C ALA A 110 17.20 -11.11 -3.51
N ALA A 111 17.33 -10.36 -4.59
CA ALA A 111 17.71 -8.96 -4.61
C ALA A 111 16.49 -8.12 -4.94
N VAL A 112 16.21 -7.09 -4.13
CA VAL A 112 15.36 -6.01 -4.62
C VAL A 112 16.06 -5.35 -5.80
N THR A 113 15.38 -5.33 -6.94
CA THR A 113 15.87 -4.72 -8.18
C THR A 113 15.51 -3.24 -8.26
N GLY A 114 16.27 -2.46 -9.02
CA GLY A 114 15.90 -1.08 -9.31
C GLY A 114 14.57 -0.97 -10.04
N SER A 115 14.25 -1.95 -10.90
CA SER A 115 12.94 -2.03 -11.54
C SER A 115 11.78 -2.23 -10.56
N GLU A 116 11.96 -3.04 -9.51
CA GLU A 116 10.95 -3.17 -8.44
C GLU A 116 10.81 -1.88 -7.65
N MET A 117 11.91 -1.18 -7.36
CA MET A 117 11.84 0.10 -6.65
C MET A 117 11.10 1.18 -7.44
N LEU A 118 11.32 1.27 -8.75
CA LEU A 118 10.56 2.18 -9.61
C LEU A 118 9.09 1.80 -9.70
N GLU A 119 8.77 0.50 -9.74
CA GLU A 119 7.38 0.05 -9.68
C GLU A 119 6.71 0.42 -8.34
N HIS A 120 7.40 0.27 -7.22
CA HIS A 120 6.89 0.72 -5.91
C HIS A 120 6.74 2.24 -5.82
N ALA A 121 7.65 3.02 -6.43
CA ALA A 121 7.50 4.46 -6.52
C ALA A 121 6.23 4.85 -7.29
N PHE A 122 5.92 4.14 -8.38
CA PHE A 122 4.64 4.34 -9.08
C PHE A 122 3.43 4.07 -8.18
N TYR A 123 3.44 2.96 -7.42
CA TYR A 123 2.34 2.68 -6.50
C TYR A 123 2.24 3.68 -5.34
N HIS A 124 3.35 4.25 -4.88
CA HIS A 124 3.29 5.40 -3.96
C HIS A 124 2.58 6.60 -4.61
N LEU A 125 2.82 6.90 -5.90
CA LEU A 125 2.07 7.96 -6.61
C LEU A 125 0.57 7.63 -6.68
N VAL A 126 0.22 6.39 -7.04
CA VAL A 126 -1.18 5.94 -7.06
C VAL A 126 -1.84 6.14 -5.71
N ASN A 127 -1.17 5.73 -4.64
CA ASN A 127 -1.60 5.94 -3.26
C ASN A 127 -1.76 7.43 -2.95
N GLY A 128 -0.79 8.27 -3.29
CA GLY A 128 -0.85 9.71 -3.08
C GLY A 128 -2.07 10.38 -3.72
N PHE A 129 -2.38 10.00 -4.97
CA PHE A 129 -3.59 10.47 -5.66
C PHE A 129 -4.87 9.95 -5.00
N GLN A 130 -4.88 8.70 -4.56
CA GLN A 130 -6.01 8.11 -3.86
C GLN A 130 -6.31 8.83 -2.55
N ILE A 131 -5.31 9.04 -1.69
CA ILE A 131 -5.56 9.68 -0.39
C ILE A 131 -5.96 11.14 -0.55
N ALA A 132 -5.37 11.86 -1.52
CA ALA A 132 -5.81 13.21 -1.87
C ALA A 132 -7.28 13.22 -2.32
N TYR A 133 -7.68 12.25 -3.15
CA TYR A 133 -9.07 12.11 -3.57
C TYR A 133 -10.01 11.78 -2.40
N VAL A 134 -9.61 10.92 -1.46
CA VAL A 134 -10.40 10.62 -0.26
C VAL A 134 -10.64 11.90 0.55
N TRP A 135 -9.62 12.71 0.80
CA TRP A 135 -9.77 14.01 1.47
C TRP A 135 -10.68 14.97 0.70
N VAL A 136 -10.50 15.09 -0.61
CA VAL A 136 -11.38 15.91 -1.47
C VAL A 136 -12.83 15.44 -1.41
N SER A 137 -13.05 14.12 -1.42
CA SER A 137 -14.39 13.52 -1.40
C SER A 137 -15.17 13.77 -0.11
N GLY A 138 -14.45 14.00 1.01
CA GLY A 138 -15.05 14.35 2.30
C GLY A 138 -15.53 15.81 2.39
N THR A 139 -15.04 16.70 1.51
CA THR A 139 -15.37 18.13 1.56
C THR A 139 -16.83 18.40 1.24
N GLN A 140 -17.40 19.47 1.84
CA GLN A 140 -18.78 19.86 1.54
C GLN A 140 -18.98 20.21 0.06
N ALA A 141 -17.99 20.89 -0.54
CA ALA A 141 -18.02 21.26 -1.96
C ALA A 141 -18.15 20.04 -2.87
N PHE A 142 -17.40 18.97 -2.61
CA PHE A 142 -17.49 17.73 -3.38
C PHE A 142 -18.86 17.06 -3.20
N LYS A 143 -19.35 16.97 -1.96
CA LYS A 143 -20.64 16.32 -1.64
C LYS A 143 -21.83 17.00 -2.31
N THR A 144 -21.81 18.33 -2.42
CA THR A 144 -22.88 19.10 -3.08
C THR A 144 -22.67 19.26 -4.59
N ALA A 145 -21.53 18.83 -5.12
CA ALA A 145 -21.24 18.93 -6.55
C ALA A 145 -22.13 17.97 -7.36
N ARG A 146 -22.41 18.37 -8.60
CA ARG A 146 -23.13 17.51 -9.55
C ARG A 146 -22.37 16.20 -9.77
N LEU A 147 -23.11 15.14 -10.09
CA LEU A 147 -22.53 13.80 -10.26
C LEU A 147 -21.40 13.79 -11.30
N GLU A 148 -21.59 14.50 -12.41
CA GLU A 148 -20.60 14.61 -13.50
C GLU A 148 -19.30 15.23 -13.00
N THR A 149 -19.38 16.23 -12.13
CA THR A 149 -18.19 16.86 -11.52
C THR A 149 -17.45 15.87 -10.63
N ARG A 150 -18.17 15.12 -9.79
CA ARG A 150 -17.59 14.07 -8.93
C ARG A 150 -16.93 12.96 -9.75
N MET A 151 -17.57 12.54 -10.84
CA MET A 151 -17.02 11.57 -11.79
C MET A 151 -15.73 12.08 -12.44
N VAL A 152 -15.70 13.34 -12.89
CA VAL A 152 -14.48 13.95 -13.47
C VAL A 152 -13.35 13.99 -12.46
N ILE A 153 -13.61 14.36 -11.20
CA ILE A 153 -12.60 14.37 -10.15
C ILE A 153 -12.10 12.94 -9.85
N CYS A 154 -12.98 11.94 -9.83
CA CYS A 154 -12.59 10.52 -9.70
C CYS A 154 -11.68 10.06 -10.85
N LEU A 155 -11.99 10.45 -12.09
CA LEU A 155 -11.14 10.16 -13.26
C LEU A 155 -9.81 10.91 -13.18
N ALA A 156 -9.79 12.15 -12.69
CA ALA A 156 -8.57 12.91 -12.44
C ALA A 156 -7.68 12.21 -11.40
N ALA A 157 -8.25 11.71 -10.31
CA ALA A 157 -7.53 10.91 -9.32
C ALA A 157 -6.98 9.60 -9.92
N THR A 158 -7.71 9.00 -10.87
CA THR A 158 -7.30 7.77 -11.56
C THR A 158 -6.29 8.03 -12.69
N SER A 159 -6.14 9.27 -13.15
CA SER A 159 -5.32 9.63 -14.32
C SER A 159 -3.83 9.30 -14.17
N VAL A 160 -3.34 9.14 -12.94
CA VAL A 160 -1.98 8.65 -12.64
C VAL A 160 -1.65 7.35 -13.38
N TRP A 161 -2.66 6.51 -13.66
CA TRP A 161 -2.49 5.28 -14.42
C TRP A 161 -2.07 5.47 -15.88
N PHE A 162 -2.26 6.65 -16.48
CA PHE A 162 -1.69 6.96 -17.80
C PHE A 162 -0.16 6.93 -17.79
N ALA A 163 0.46 7.18 -16.63
CA ALA A 163 1.90 7.07 -16.50
C ALA A 163 2.39 5.61 -16.35
N ARG A 164 1.49 4.62 -16.15
CA ARG A 164 1.87 3.23 -15.81
C ARG A 164 2.84 2.60 -16.79
N GLU A 165 2.70 2.90 -18.08
CA GLU A 165 3.56 2.36 -19.15
C GLU A 165 5.00 2.85 -19.07
N LYS A 166 5.24 4.00 -18.41
CA LYS A 166 6.59 4.54 -18.18
C LYS A 166 7.32 3.84 -17.04
N PHE A 167 6.62 3.00 -16.26
CA PHE A 167 7.20 2.28 -15.12
C PHE A 167 7.32 0.78 -15.39
N PRO A 168 8.33 0.11 -14.82
CA PRO A 168 8.48 -1.35 -14.94
C PRO A 168 7.23 -2.09 -14.46
N THR A 169 6.94 -3.24 -15.08
CA THR A 169 5.88 -4.15 -14.64
C THR A 169 6.48 -5.50 -14.33
N ASN A 170 6.64 -5.81 -13.04
CA ASN A 170 7.10 -7.10 -12.58
C ASN A 170 5.90 -8.01 -12.32
N SER A 171 6.06 -9.31 -12.59
CA SER A 171 4.96 -10.26 -12.46
C SER A 171 5.11 -11.12 -11.22
N PHE A 172 4.11 -11.09 -10.35
CA PHE A 172 4.02 -12.00 -9.19
C PHE A 172 4.02 -13.48 -9.59
N SER A 173 3.44 -13.82 -10.75
CA SER A 173 3.32 -15.23 -11.16
C SER A 173 4.66 -15.87 -11.50
N LYS A 174 5.71 -15.07 -11.74
CA LYS A 174 7.06 -15.59 -11.96
C LYS A 174 7.69 -16.17 -10.69
N ASN A 175 7.21 -15.81 -9.50
CA ASN A 175 7.75 -16.31 -8.23
C ASN A 175 7.41 -17.79 -7.94
N TYR A 176 6.49 -18.42 -8.69
CA TYR A 176 6.00 -19.77 -8.39
C TYR A 176 5.72 -20.60 -9.65
N LYS A 177 6.49 -20.39 -10.73
CA LYS A 177 6.38 -21.17 -11.98
C LYS A 177 7.06 -22.55 -11.92
N SER A 178 7.99 -22.77 -10.99
CA SER A 178 8.60 -24.08 -10.76
C SER A 178 7.60 -24.97 -10.03
N GLY A 179 7.35 -26.17 -10.54
CA GLY A 179 6.37 -27.16 -10.02
C GLY A 179 6.69 -27.73 -8.63
N THR A 180 7.34 -26.96 -7.77
CA THR A 180 7.56 -27.28 -6.35
C THR A 180 6.27 -27.04 -5.57
N PHE A 181 5.78 -28.12 -4.95
CA PHE A 181 4.60 -28.14 -4.11
C PHE A 181 4.76 -27.24 -2.87
N VAL A 182 3.69 -26.48 -2.60
CA VAL A 182 3.25 -25.84 -1.34
C VAL A 182 4.32 -25.69 -0.23
N ASP A 183 5.29 -24.80 -0.41
CA ASP A 183 6.03 -24.23 0.71
C ASP A 183 5.29 -22.98 1.25
N LEU A 184 5.62 -22.59 2.49
CA LEU A 184 5.02 -21.43 3.15
C LEU A 184 5.18 -20.14 2.32
N GLU A 185 6.32 -19.99 1.65
CA GLU A 185 6.62 -18.84 0.79
C GLU A 185 5.66 -18.78 -0.41
N THR A 186 5.40 -19.90 -1.08
CA THR A 186 4.44 -20.01 -2.20
C THR A 186 3.02 -19.67 -1.76
N VAL A 187 2.59 -20.12 -0.58
CA VAL A 187 1.28 -19.76 -0.02
C VAL A 187 1.22 -18.25 0.23
N MET A 188 2.25 -17.68 0.86
CA MET A 188 2.32 -16.23 1.12
C MET A 188 2.30 -15.41 -0.16
N TYR A 189 3.01 -15.81 -1.22
CA TYR A 189 2.96 -15.13 -2.51
C TYR A 189 1.55 -15.12 -3.11
N ARG A 190 0.81 -16.22 -3.00
CA ARG A 190 -0.57 -16.31 -3.49
C ARG A 190 -1.49 -15.40 -2.69
N VAL A 191 -1.39 -15.42 -1.36
CA VAL A 191 -2.17 -14.54 -0.47
C VAL A 191 -1.90 -13.08 -0.80
N LYS A 192 -0.62 -12.68 -0.86
CA LYS A 192 -0.20 -11.32 -1.20
C LYS A 192 -0.71 -10.87 -2.57
N LYS A 193 -0.69 -11.76 -3.56
CA LYS A 193 -1.27 -11.47 -4.88
C LYS A 193 -2.76 -11.18 -4.80
N TYR A 194 -3.53 -11.97 -4.04
CA TYR A 194 -4.97 -11.72 -3.89
C TYR A 194 -5.26 -10.47 -3.04
N GLN A 195 -4.43 -10.16 -2.05
CA GLN A 195 -4.50 -8.87 -1.34
C GLN A 195 -4.23 -7.70 -2.28
N TYR A 196 -3.27 -7.83 -3.20
CA TYR A 196 -3.05 -6.82 -4.23
C TYR A 196 -4.26 -6.67 -5.17
N VAL A 197 -4.91 -7.78 -5.56
CA VAL A 197 -6.14 -7.74 -6.34
C VAL A 197 -7.25 -7.02 -5.56
N LEU A 198 -7.49 -7.40 -4.31
CA LEU A 198 -8.46 -6.76 -3.42
C LEU A 198 -8.20 -5.25 -3.30
N TYR A 199 -6.95 -4.88 -3.02
CA TYR A 199 -6.51 -3.49 -2.96
C TYR A 199 -6.85 -2.75 -4.26
N LYS A 200 -6.37 -3.25 -5.39
CA LYS A 200 -6.50 -2.54 -6.67
C LYS A 200 -7.96 -2.45 -7.12
N THR A 201 -8.70 -3.56 -7.10
CA THR A 201 -10.04 -3.60 -7.70
C THR A 201 -11.10 -3.03 -6.76
N VAL A 202 -11.03 -3.38 -5.48
CA VAL A 202 -12.08 -3.01 -4.50
C VAL A 202 -11.71 -1.71 -3.80
N LEU A 203 -10.54 -1.64 -3.16
CA LEU A 203 -10.18 -0.51 -2.30
C LEU A 203 -9.66 0.70 -3.07
N LEU A 204 -9.14 0.54 -4.28
CA LEU A 204 -8.70 1.65 -5.12
C LEU A 204 -9.79 2.03 -6.12
N HIS A 205 -10.07 1.17 -7.10
CA HIS A 205 -11.04 1.51 -8.15
C HIS A 205 -12.49 1.51 -7.65
N GLY A 206 -12.92 0.42 -7.00
CA GLY A 206 -14.28 0.30 -6.47
C GLY A 206 -14.62 1.38 -5.46
N LEU A 207 -13.73 1.66 -4.50
CA LEU A 207 -13.90 2.72 -3.52
C LEU A 207 -13.94 4.10 -4.18
N ASN A 208 -13.04 4.40 -5.14
CA ASN A 208 -13.04 5.70 -5.78
C ASN A 208 -14.37 5.98 -6.52
N VAL A 209 -14.87 4.97 -7.24
CA VAL A 209 -16.18 4.99 -7.90
C VAL A 209 -17.30 5.18 -6.88
N SER A 210 -17.25 4.45 -5.76
CA SER A 210 -18.24 4.53 -4.69
C SER A 210 -18.32 5.94 -4.10
N LEU A 211 -17.17 6.57 -3.84
CA LEU A 211 -17.12 7.94 -3.32
C LEU A 211 -17.63 8.97 -4.33
N ALA A 212 -17.47 8.73 -5.64
CA ALA A 212 -18.02 9.62 -6.65
C ALA A 212 -19.55 9.57 -6.67
N ILE A 213 -20.13 8.38 -6.55
CA ILE A 213 -21.58 8.13 -6.65
C ILE A 213 -22.28 8.47 -5.34
N ALA A 214 -21.79 7.91 -4.23
CA ALA A 214 -22.30 8.06 -2.88
C ALA A 214 -21.17 8.55 -1.92
N PRO A 215 -20.86 9.85 -1.92
CA PRO A 215 -19.82 10.45 -1.09
C PRO A 215 -20.03 10.14 0.39
N ARG A 216 -18.93 9.83 1.09
CA ARG A 216 -18.92 9.59 2.54
C ARG A 216 -18.01 10.61 3.20
N ALA A 217 -18.59 11.47 4.04
CA ALA A 217 -17.85 12.55 4.70
C ALA A 217 -16.76 12.04 5.66
N GLU A 218 -16.97 10.86 6.24
CA GLU A 218 -16.22 10.39 7.41
C GLU A 218 -15.10 9.41 7.07
N LEU A 219 -14.96 8.96 5.80
CA LEU A 219 -14.00 7.90 5.46
C LEU A 219 -12.56 8.25 5.87
N ALA A 220 -12.13 9.49 5.61
CA ALA A 220 -10.79 9.95 6.00
C ALA A 220 -10.56 9.96 7.53
N ASP A 221 -11.66 10.02 8.28
CA ASP A 221 -11.67 10.11 9.74
C ASP A 221 -11.88 8.75 10.41
N MET A 222 -12.41 7.77 9.69
CA MET A 222 -12.54 6.40 10.18
C MET A 222 -11.20 5.84 10.66
N PHE A 223 -11.20 5.31 11.87
CA PHE A 223 -10.04 4.66 12.47
C PHE A 223 -9.52 3.52 11.58
N GLU A 224 -10.44 2.72 11.04
CA GLU A 224 -10.16 1.57 10.19
C GLU A 224 -9.45 1.97 8.90
N TRP A 225 -9.91 3.05 8.26
CA TRP A 225 -9.25 3.61 7.07
C TRP A 225 -7.85 4.12 7.39
N ARG A 226 -7.69 4.87 8.47
CA ARG A 226 -6.39 5.42 8.89
C ARG A 226 -5.39 4.32 9.25
N MET A 227 -5.85 3.28 9.94
CA MET A 227 -5.06 2.11 10.26
C MET A 227 -4.65 1.37 8.98
N TYR A 228 -5.59 1.12 8.07
CA TYR A 228 -5.30 0.52 6.78
C TYR A 228 -4.26 1.32 6.01
N TRP A 229 -4.45 2.64 5.90
CA TRP A 229 -3.57 3.53 5.16
C TRP A 229 -2.14 3.55 5.72
N LEU A 230 -2.00 3.58 7.04
CA LEU A 230 -0.72 3.45 7.72
C LEU A 230 -0.03 2.12 7.37
N LEU A 231 -0.77 1.01 7.46
CA LEU A 231 -0.24 -0.33 7.20
C LEU A 231 0.09 -0.56 5.72
N LEU A 232 -0.66 0.07 4.81
CA LEU A 232 -0.38 0.07 3.38
C LEU A 232 0.97 0.76 3.12
N ASN A 233 1.19 1.96 3.67
CA ASN A 233 2.47 2.66 3.55
C ASN A 233 3.63 1.86 4.17
N ALA A 234 3.39 1.22 5.31
CA ALA A 234 4.34 0.31 5.94
C ALA A 234 4.71 -0.86 5.02
N ALA A 235 3.74 -1.49 4.35
CA ALA A 235 3.97 -2.64 3.47
C ALA A 235 4.88 -2.33 2.28
N TYR A 236 4.72 -1.15 1.66
CA TYR A 236 5.53 -0.76 0.50
C TYR A 236 7.03 -0.58 0.82
N VAL A 237 7.37 -0.33 2.10
CA VAL A 237 8.75 -0.07 2.55
C VAL A 237 9.33 -1.25 3.34
N PHE A 238 8.56 -1.86 4.24
CA PHE A 238 9.08 -2.87 5.16
C PHE A 238 9.46 -4.18 4.50
N GLU A 239 8.78 -4.58 3.43
CA GLU A 239 9.13 -5.80 2.72
C GLU A 239 10.60 -5.78 2.27
N PHE A 240 11.01 -4.71 1.59
CA PHE A 240 12.35 -4.55 1.08
C PHE A 240 13.39 -4.33 2.17
N PHE A 241 13.00 -3.61 3.22
CA PHE A 241 13.84 -3.42 4.39
C PHE A 241 14.16 -4.76 5.07
N LEU A 242 13.13 -5.55 5.38
CA LEU A 242 13.29 -6.85 6.03
C LEU A 242 14.07 -7.83 5.14
N GLN A 243 13.81 -7.83 3.83
CA GLN A 243 14.56 -8.65 2.88
C GLN A 243 16.06 -8.27 2.87
N THR A 244 16.37 -6.98 2.98
CA THR A 244 17.75 -6.52 3.10
C THR A 244 18.40 -7.03 4.38
N LEU A 245 17.68 -7.01 5.50
CA LEU A 245 18.17 -7.54 6.78
C LEU A 245 18.43 -9.04 6.72
N VAL A 246 17.52 -9.81 6.12
CA VAL A 246 17.70 -11.27 5.91
C VAL A 246 18.94 -11.54 5.07
N ARG A 247 19.06 -10.88 3.91
CA ARG A 247 20.18 -11.09 2.99
C ARG A 247 21.53 -10.77 3.62
N ARG A 248 21.56 -9.74 4.46
CA ARG A 248 22.75 -9.35 5.22
C ARG A 248 22.96 -10.17 6.50
N ARG A 249 22.09 -11.15 6.76
CA ARG A 249 22.12 -12.06 7.91
C ARG A 249 21.99 -11.33 9.26
N TYR A 250 21.32 -10.17 9.27
CA TYR A 250 20.97 -9.46 10.52
C TYR A 250 19.76 -10.09 11.22
N ILE A 251 18.83 -10.65 10.44
CA ILE A 251 17.68 -11.41 10.95
C ILE A 251 17.53 -12.71 10.18
N PRO A 252 16.93 -13.75 10.76
CA PRO A 252 16.58 -14.96 10.04
C PRO A 252 15.33 -14.74 9.15
N GLN A 253 15.22 -15.54 8.08
CA GLN A 253 14.12 -15.52 7.11
C GLN A 253 12.74 -15.61 7.78
N TRP A 254 12.60 -16.49 8.78
CA TRP A 254 11.32 -16.70 9.47
C TRP A 254 10.82 -15.42 10.16
N THR A 255 11.70 -14.57 10.67
CA THR A 255 11.30 -13.30 11.32
C THR A 255 10.70 -12.35 10.30
N MET A 256 11.28 -12.25 9.10
CA MET A 256 10.70 -11.47 8.00
C MET A 256 9.33 -12.03 7.60
N LEU A 257 9.21 -13.35 7.43
CA LEU A 257 7.95 -13.98 7.04
C LEU A 257 6.85 -13.74 8.10
N ALA A 258 7.17 -13.89 9.39
CA ALA A 258 6.24 -13.64 10.48
C ALA A 258 5.77 -12.17 10.53
N LEU A 259 6.69 -11.21 10.35
CA LEU A 259 6.34 -9.78 10.31
C LEU A 259 5.48 -9.44 9.09
N ASN A 260 5.78 -10.00 7.92
CA ASN A 260 4.94 -9.83 6.73
C ASN A 260 3.56 -10.46 6.92
N GLN A 261 3.45 -11.65 7.52
CA GLN A 261 2.17 -12.27 7.85
C GLN A 261 1.34 -11.42 8.81
N ALA A 262 1.95 -10.94 9.90
CA ALA A 262 1.28 -10.06 10.85
C ALA A 262 0.76 -8.79 10.14
N LEU A 263 1.59 -8.16 9.31
CA LEU A 263 1.19 -7.00 8.53
C LEU A 263 0.02 -7.29 7.59
N MET A 264 0.06 -8.42 6.88
CA MET A 264 -1.01 -8.86 5.98
C MET A 264 -2.32 -9.06 6.74
N VAL A 265 -2.29 -9.74 7.89
CA VAL A 265 -3.48 -10.00 8.71
C VAL A 265 -4.07 -8.71 9.25
N ILE A 266 -3.26 -7.86 9.90
CA ILE A 266 -3.75 -6.63 10.52
C ILE A 266 -4.29 -5.66 9.47
N SER A 267 -3.60 -5.52 8.33
CA SER A 267 -4.08 -4.65 7.22
C SER A 267 -5.35 -5.17 6.57
N THR A 268 -5.53 -6.49 6.45
CA THR A 268 -6.76 -7.09 5.91
C THR A 268 -7.93 -6.90 6.87
N ALA A 269 -7.70 -7.09 8.18
CA ALA A 269 -8.72 -6.85 9.19
C ALA A 269 -9.16 -5.37 9.20
N ALA A 270 -8.21 -4.43 9.04
CA ALA A 270 -8.49 -3.00 8.97
C ALA A 270 -9.46 -2.62 7.84
N VAL A 271 -9.42 -3.30 6.69
CA VAL A 271 -10.21 -2.90 5.53
C VAL A 271 -11.61 -3.48 5.51
N ILE A 272 -11.91 -4.51 6.32
CA ILE A 272 -13.23 -5.16 6.29
C ILE A 272 -14.34 -4.13 6.51
N PRO A 273 -14.31 -3.28 7.55
CA PRO A 273 -15.37 -2.29 7.78
C PRO A 273 -15.45 -1.24 6.67
N VAL A 274 -14.31 -0.84 6.10
CA VAL A 274 -14.25 0.11 4.98
C VAL A 274 -14.95 -0.47 3.75
N VAL A 275 -14.67 -1.73 3.41
CA VAL A 275 -15.29 -2.40 2.26
C VAL A 275 -16.80 -2.55 2.47
N THR A 276 -17.23 -2.97 3.66
CA THR A 276 -18.66 -3.22 3.93
C THR A 276 -19.50 -1.94 3.96
N GLU A 277 -18.92 -0.80 4.37
CA GLU A 277 -19.69 0.42 4.62
C GLU A 277 -19.50 1.50 3.56
N CYS A 278 -18.32 1.56 2.94
CA CYS A 278 -17.94 2.64 2.03
C CYS A 278 -17.84 2.19 0.56
N VAL A 279 -17.78 0.90 0.28
CA VAL A 279 -17.67 0.41 -1.10
C VAL A 279 -19.01 -0.14 -1.57
N LEU A 280 -19.54 0.43 -2.66
CA LEU A 280 -20.72 -0.07 -3.34
C LEU A 280 -20.41 -1.44 -3.96
N PRO A 281 -21.23 -2.48 -3.71
CA PRO A 281 -21.02 -3.80 -4.30
C PRO A 281 -20.97 -3.79 -5.83
N SER A 282 -21.81 -2.95 -6.47
CA SER A 282 -21.81 -2.79 -7.92
C SER A 282 -20.47 -2.22 -8.44
N ALA A 283 -19.94 -1.20 -7.77
CA ALA A 283 -18.66 -0.60 -8.12
C ALA A 283 -17.49 -1.57 -7.95
N ALA A 284 -17.45 -2.30 -6.84
CA ALA A 284 -16.44 -3.32 -6.59
C ALA A 284 -16.49 -4.45 -7.63
N LEU A 285 -17.68 -4.95 -7.95
CA LEU A 285 -17.87 -6.05 -8.89
C LEU A 285 -17.47 -5.64 -10.31
N VAL A 286 -17.94 -4.49 -10.80
CA VAL A 286 -17.60 -4.00 -12.14
C VAL A 286 -16.10 -3.71 -12.25
N ALA A 287 -15.52 -3.04 -11.25
CA ALA A 287 -14.09 -2.78 -11.22
C ALA A 287 -13.27 -4.08 -11.20
N PHE A 288 -13.70 -5.09 -10.44
CA PHE A 288 -13.08 -6.41 -10.42
C PHE A 288 -13.13 -7.09 -11.80
N VAL A 289 -14.32 -7.24 -12.37
CA VAL A 289 -14.52 -7.88 -13.68
C VAL A 289 -13.70 -7.19 -14.77
N LEU A 290 -13.76 -5.86 -14.86
CA LEU A 290 -13.02 -5.11 -15.88
C LEU A 290 -11.51 -5.18 -15.69
N ASN A 291 -10.99 -5.29 -14.47
CA ASN A 291 -9.55 -5.46 -14.25
C ASN A 291 -9.03 -6.80 -14.80
N PHE A 292 -9.87 -7.83 -14.86
CA PHE A 292 -9.50 -9.12 -15.44
C PHE A 292 -9.74 -9.18 -16.95
N LEU A 293 -10.86 -8.64 -17.44
CA LEU A 293 -11.25 -8.67 -18.85
C LEU A 293 -10.51 -7.63 -19.71
N ASN A 294 -10.29 -6.43 -19.19
CA ASN A 294 -9.74 -5.30 -19.93
C ASN A 294 -8.48 -4.74 -19.26
N ARG A 295 -7.45 -5.59 -19.21
CA ARG A 295 -6.19 -5.30 -18.51
C ARG A 295 -5.48 -4.07 -19.10
N ARG A 296 -4.76 -3.34 -18.24
CA ARG A 296 -3.97 -2.13 -18.59
C ARG A 296 -4.79 -0.92 -19.03
N ARG A 297 -6.13 -0.99 -18.99
CA ARG A 297 -7.01 0.11 -19.34
C ARG A 297 -7.70 0.70 -18.10
N GLU A 298 -6.92 0.99 -17.06
CA GLU A 298 -7.47 1.32 -15.72
C GLU A 298 -8.40 2.54 -15.75
N VAL A 299 -8.01 3.64 -16.41
CA VAL A 299 -8.84 4.85 -16.48
C VAL A 299 -10.15 4.58 -17.21
N PHE A 300 -10.10 3.85 -18.32
CA PHE A 300 -11.30 3.45 -19.07
C PHE A 300 -12.19 2.52 -18.23
N ASN A 301 -11.60 1.57 -17.52
CA ASN A 301 -12.34 0.66 -16.65
C ASN A 301 -13.07 1.41 -15.52
N VAL A 302 -12.42 2.41 -14.92
CA VAL A 302 -13.05 3.29 -13.92
C VAL A 302 -14.16 4.13 -14.56
N ALA A 303 -13.98 4.65 -15.77
CA ALA A 303 -15.04 5.38 -16.47
C ALA A 303 -16.28 4.51 -16.71
N VAL A 304 -16.09 3.27 -17.18
CA VAL A 304 -17.19 2.31 -17.35
C VAL A 304 -17.83 1.98 -16.00
N ALA A 305 -17.03 1.75 -14.95
CA ALA A 305 -17.55 1.47 -13.61
C ALA A 305 -18.39 2.65 -13.05
N LEU A 306 -17.97 3.89 -13.26
CA LEU A 306 -18.74 5.09 -12.89
C LEU A 306 -20.10 5.11 -13.58
N VAL A 307 -20.13 4.90 -14.90
CA VAL A 307 -21.39 4.89 -15.67
C VAL A 307 -22.30 3.76 -15.21
N VAL A 308 -21.79 2.52 -15.18
CA VAL A 308 -22.60 1.35 -14.80
C VAL A 308 -23.13 1.47 -13.38
N SER A 309 -22.28 1.82 -12.41
CA SER A 309 -22.70 1.95 -11.03
C SER A 309 -23.65 3.13 -10.79
N SER A 310 -23.57 4.21 -11.59
CA SER A 310 -24.52 5.33 -11.50
C SER A 310 -25.93 5.01 -12.02
N LEU A 311 -26.09 3.93 -12.78
CA LEU A 311 -27.40 3.48 -13.28
C LEU A 311 -28.10 2.52 -12.29
N VAL A 312 -27.37 2.02 -11.29
CA VAL A 312 -27.83 0.99 -10.35
C VAL A 312 -28.21 1.59 -8.99
N VAL A 313 -27.82 2.84 -8.73
CA VAL A 313 -28.07 3.59 -7.49
C VAL A 313 -29.11 4.66 -7.76
#